data_AF-A0A2N2K5G3-F1
#
_entry.id   AF-A0A2N2K5G3-F1
#
_cell.length_a   1.000
_cell.length_b   1.000
_cell.length_c   1.000
_cell.angle_alpha   90.00
_cell.angle_beta   90.00
_cell.angle_gamma   90.00
#
_symmetry.space_group_name_H-M   'P 1'
#
loop_
_entity.id
_entity.type
_entity.pdbx_description
1 polymer ?
#
loop_
_entity_poly.entity_id
_entity_poly.type
_entity_poly.pdbx_seq_one_letter_code
_entity_poly.pdbx_strand_id
1 'polypeptide(L)'
;MFPSMAVEDPTLEHDLPKMYSSVNSFKRVFEGAMLKWVTGRFDTPRIESWKDLQARVSESLRQIREKHGRGKTIAVFTSGGAIAASLSYVLGIPGEHAMRLNWQVVNTSISRFMYNEQRITLSGFNSISHLELEGEPSLVTYR
;
A
#
# COMPACT_ATOMS: atom_id res chain seq x y z
N MET A 1 -15.56 -10.66 6.36
CA MET A 1 -14.38 -10.78 5.48
C MET A 1 -13.96 -12.25 5.31
N PHE A 2 -13.48 -12.93 6.35
CA PHE A 2 -12.96 -14.31 6.21
C PHE A 2 -13.95 -15.34 5.63
N PRO A 3 -15.22 -15.46 6.08
CA PRO A 3 -16.14 -16.45 5.51
C PRO A 3 -16.32 -16.31 3.99
N SER A 4 -16.36 -15.07 3.50
CA SER A 4 -16.43 -14.83 2.05
C SER A 4 -15.14 -15.19 1.31
N MET A 5 -13.98 -15.14 1.98
CA MET A 5 -12.70 -15.55 1.38
C MET A 5 -12.65 -17.07 1.27
N ALA A 6 -13.08 -17.80 2.31
CA ALA A 6 -13.16 -19.26 2.29
C ALA A 6 -14.14 -19.79 1.24
N VAL A 7 -15.22 -19.06 0.92
CA VAL A 7 -16.11 -19.42 -0.20
C VAL A 7 -15.42 -19.31 -1.56
N GLU A 8 -14.53 -18.33 -1.74
CA GLU A 8 -13.79 -18.13 -3.01
C GLU A 8 -12.56 -19.04 -3.13
N ASP A 9 -11.85 -19.26 -2.02
CA ASP A 9 -10.74 -20.20 -1.89
C ASP A 9 -10.92 -21.05 -0.63
N PRO A 10 -11.57 -22.23 -0.75
CA PRO A 10 -11.80 -23.15 0.38
C PRO A 10 -10.52 -23.62 1.07
N THR A 11 -9.36 -23.57 0.40
CA THR A 11 -8.10 -24.01 1.01
C THR A 11 -7.65 -23.09 2.14
N LEU A 12 -8.15 -21.84 2.19
CA LEU A 12 -7.89 -20.89 3.28
C LEU A 12 -8.41 -21.36 4.64
N GLU A 13 -9.36 -22.29 4.68
CA GLU A 13 -9.81 -22.90 5.95
C GLU A 13 -8.68 -23.68 6.65
N HIS A 14 -7.74 -24.25 5.89
CA HIS A 14 -6.56 -24.91 6.45
C HIS A 14 -5.47 -23.92 6.90
N ASP A 15 -5.45 -22.73 6.32
CA ASP A 15 -4.47 -21.68 6.62
C ASP A 15 -4.86 -20.85 7.84
N LEU A 16 -6.15 -20.58 8.06
CA LEU A 16 -6.59 -19.71 9.15
C LEU A 16 -6.11 -20.16 10.54
N PRO A 17 -6.22 -21.44 10.94
CA PRO A 17 -5.73 -21.89 12.25
C PRO A 17 -4.21 -21.72 12.42
N LYS A 18 -3.46 -21.67 11.31
CA LYS A 18 -1.99 -21.55 11.28
C LYS A 18 -1.53 -20.12 11.01
N MET A 19 -2.44 -19.14 10.90
CA MET A 19 -2.08 -17.78 10.47
C MET A 19 -1.05 -17.09 11.37
N TYR A 20 -1.00 -17.45 12.66
CA TYR A 20 -0.05 -16.86 13.62
C TYR A 20 1.21 -17.71 13.82
N SER A 21 1.27 -18.91 13.25
CA SER A 21 2.39 -19.86 13.42
C SER A 21 3.09 -20.24 12.12
N SER A 22 2.53 -19.88 10.96
CA SER A 22 3.06 -20.18 9.62
C SER A 22 3.09 -18.91 8.78
N VAL A 23 4.29 -18.51 8.33
CA VAL A 23 4.49 -17.35 7.44
C VAL A 23 3.69 -17.50 6.15
N ASN A 24 3.64 -18.71 5.58
CA ASN A 24 2.91 -18.95 4.33
C ASN A 24 1.40 -18.82 4.52
N SER A 25 0.87 -19.36 5.61
CA SER A 25 -0.56 -19.27 5.93
C SER A 25 -0.95 -17.83 6.28
N PHE A 26 -0.09 -17.11 7.01
CA PHE A 26 -0.26 -15.68 7.25
C PHE A 26 -0.37 -14.91 5.93
N LYS A 27 0.60 -15.07 5.02
CA LYS A 27 0.62 -14.37 3.73
C LYS A 27 -0.65 -14.61 2.94
N ARG A 28 -1.07 -15.88 2.77
CA ARG A 28 -2.28 -16.24 2.03
C ARG A 28 -3.55 -15.60 2.60
N VAL A 29 -3.75 -15.71 3.91
CA VAL A 29 -4.92 -15.13 4.58
C VAL A 29 -4.86 -13.60 4.53
N PHE A 30 -3.70 -13.00 4.80
CA PHE A 30 -3.53 -11.55 4.82
C PHE A 30 -3.72 -10.94 3.43
N GLU A 31 -3.12 -11.49 2.39
CA GLU A 31 -3.27 -11.01 1.01
C GLU A 31 -4.74 -11.05 0.55
N GLY A 32 -5.44 -12.17 0.80
CA GLY A 32 -6.85 -12.28 0.48
C GLY A 32 -7.71 -11.26 1.24
N ALA A 33 -7.43 -11.06 2.53
CA ALA A 33 -8.13 -10.07 3.34
C ALA A 33 -7.89 -8.64 2.82
N MET A 34 -6.64 -8.28 2.51
CA MET A 34 -6.27 -6.97 1.99
C MET A 34 -6.90 -6.69 0.62
N LEU A 35 -6.88 -7.66 -0.30
CA LEU A 35 -7.53 -7.50 -1.61
C LEU A 35 -9.03 -7.29 -1.50
N LYS A 36 -9.70 -8.01 -0.60
CA LYS A 36 -11.12 -7.79 -0.33
C LYS A 36 -11.38 -6.44 0.31
N TRP A 37 -10.57 -6.06 1.29
CA TRP A 37 -10.70 -4.78 1.98
C TRP A 37 -10.59 -3.59 1.01
N VAL A 38 -9.64 -3.59 0.08
CA VAL A 38 -9.47 -2.50 -0.91
C VAL A 38 -10.61 -2.40 -1.93
N THR A 39 -11.53 -3.35 -1.99
CA THR A 39 -12.76 -3.21 -2.80
C THR A 39 -13.83 -2.36 -2.12
N GLY A 40 -13.74 -2.12 -0.81
CA GLY A 40 -14.79 -1.47 0.00
C GLY A 40 -16.06 -2.31 0.21
N ARG A 41 -16.13 -3.53 -0.32
CA ARG A 41 -17.33 -4.40 -0.20
C ARG A 41 -17.47 -5.09 1.16
N PHE A 42 -16.43 -5.04 1.98
CA PHE A 42 -16.33 -5.78 3.24
C PHE A 42 -15.98 -4.88 4.42
N ASP A 43 -16.31 -3.59 4.31
CA ASP A 43 -16.10 -2.61 5.36
C ASP A 43 -16.89 -2.97 6.62
N THR A 44 -16.30 -2.70 7.78
CA THR A 44 -16.93 -2.94 9.08
C THR A 44 -16.68 -1.74 9.99
N PRO A 45 -17.56 -1.40 10.94
CA PRO A 45 -17.36 -0.26 11.83
C PRO A 45 -16.11 -0.33 12.72
N ARG A 46 -15.48 -1.51 12.84
CA ARG A 46 -14.33 -1.75 13.73
C ARG A 46 -12.98 -1.49 13.05
N ILE A 47 -12.94 -1.37 11.72
CA ILE A 47 -11.72 -1.24 10.93
C ILE A 47 -11.90 -0.04 10.00
N GLU A 48 -10.89 0.81 9.87
CA GLU A 48 -10.89 1.89 8.88
C GLU A 48 -11.22 1.33 7.48
N SER A 49 -12.18 1.93 6.79
CA SER A 49 -12.50 1.51 5.42
C SER A 49 -11.38 1.89 4.45
N TRP A 50 -11.27 1.19 3.32
CA TRP A 50 -10.34 1.61 2.27
C TRP A 50 -10.63 3.03 1.78
N LYS A 51 -11.92 3.38 1.68
CA LYS A 51 -12.36 4.71 1.26
C LYS A 51 -11.87 5.80 2.21
N ASP A 52 -11.96 5.56 3.52
CA ASP A 52 -11.53 6.53 4.54
C ASP A 52 -10.01 6.69 4.53
N LEU A 53 -9.25 5.59 4.42
CA LEU A 53 -7.80 5.66 4.27
C LEU A 53 -7.43 6.46 3.01
N GLN A 54 -8.04 6.15 1.87
CA GLN A 54 -7.76 6.83 0.61
C GLN A 54 -8.08 8.31 0.69
N ALA A 55 -9.23 8.68 1.29
CA ALA A 55 -9.61 10.06 1.50
C ALA A 55 -8.59 10.80 2.36
N ARG A 56 -8.22 10.24 3.51
CA ARG A 56 -7.23 10.83 4.43
C ARG A 56 -5.85 11.00 3.78
N VAL A 57 -5.40 10.02 3.00
CA VAL A 57 -4.11 10.09 2.28
C VAL A 57 -4.15 11.12 1.16
N SER A 58 -5.19 11.13 0.34
CA SER A 58 -5.35 12.11 -0.74
C SER A 58 -5.42 13.55 -0.22
N GLU A 59 -6.09 13.75 0.91
CA GLU A 59 -6.16 15.05 1.59
C GLU A 59 -4.79 15.48 2.11
N SER A 60 -4.01 14.56 2.70
CA SER A 60 -2.65 14.83 3.13
C SER A 60 -1.75 15.27 1.96
N LEU A 61 -1.85 14.59 0.81
CA LEU A 61 -1.12 14.96 -0.41
C LEU A 61 -1.51 16.36 -0.92
N ARG A 62 -2.81 16.68 -0.88
CA ARG A 62 -3.33 18.01 -1.24
C ARG A 62 -2.80 19.10 -0.32
N GLN A 63 -2.82 18.87 0.99
CA GLN A 63 -2.30 19.81 1.99
C GLN A 63 -0.80 20.05 1.84
N ILE A 64 -0.01 19.01 1.58
CA ILE A 64 1.44 19.14 1.32
C ILE A 64 1.68 20.07 0.13
N ARG A 65 0.96 19.84 -0.99
CA ARG A 65 1.05 20.70 -2.17
C ARG A 65 0.65 22.15 -1.88
N GLU A 66 -0.49 22.36 -1.25
CA GLU A 66 -1.04 23.69 -0.97
C GLU A 66 -0.14 24.48 -0.01
N LYS A 67 0.42 23.83 1.01
CA LYS A 67 1.28 24.45 2.01
C LYS A 67 2.63 24.89 1.45
N HIS A 68 3.23 24.10 0.56
CA HIS A 68 4.62 24.32 0.13
C HIS A 68 4.77 25.02 -1.24
N GLY A 69 3.73 25.03 -2.07
CA GLY A 69 3.79 25.63 -3.39
C GLY A 69 4.78 24.92 -4.33
N ARG A 70 5.17 25.56 -5.43
CA ARG A 70 5.97 24.93 -6.50
C ARG A 70 7.46 24.83 -6.12
N GLY A 71 8.14 23.84 -6.70
CA GLY A 71 9.61 23.74 -6.67
C GLY A 71 10.21 23.31 -5.32
N LYS A 72 9.40 22.81 -4.39
CA LYS A 72 9.87 22.26 -3.12
C LYS A 72 9.97 20.74 -3.17
N THR A 73 11.07 20.21 -2.64
CA THR A 73 11.25 18.79 -2.38
C THR A 73 10.82 18.49 -0.94
N ILE A 74 9.86 17.60 -0.77
CA ILE A 74 9.35 17.18 0.55
C ILE A 74 9.60 15.68 0.71
N ALA A 75 10.20 15.29 1.84
CA ALA A 75 10.33 13.89 2.23
C ALA A 75 9.14 13.49 3.12
N VAL A 76 8.52 12.35 2.84
CA VAL A 76 7.40 11.80 3.61
C VAL A 76 7.75 10.38 4.02
N PHE A 77 7.72 10.11 5.33
CA PHE A 77 7.92 8.78 5.90
C PHE A 77 6.56 8.16 6.18
N THR A 78 6.31 6.97 5.65
CA THR A 78 4.97 6.37 5.69
C THR A 78 5.02 4.84 5.58
N SER A 79 3.85 4.21 5.52
CA SER A 79 3.68 2.75 5.42
C SER A 79 3.12 2.33 4.06
N GLY A 80 3.25 1.03 3.72
CA GLY A 80 2.76 0.47 2.46
C GLY A 80 1.26 0.75 2.17
N GLY A 81 0.40 0.74 3.18
CA GLY A 81 -1.03 1.07 2.98
C GLY A 81 -1.24 2.49 2.46
N ALA A 82 -0.50 3.46 2.99
CA ALA A 82 -0.54 4.84 2.52
C ALA A 82 0.16 5.02 1.16
N ILE A 83 1.20 4.24 0.86
CA ILE A 83 1.81 4.21 -0.48
C ILE A 83 0.80 3.69 -1.50
N ALA A 84 0.12 2.57 -1.22
CA ALA A 84 -0.94 2.02 -2.06
C ALA A 84 -2.08 3.03 -2.28
N ALA A 85 -2.55 3.68 -1.22
CA ALA A 85 -3.59 4.71 -1.33
C ALA A 85 -3.12 5.90 -2.18
N SER A 86 -1.86 6.32 -2.04
CA SER A 86 -1.26 7.38 -2.86
C SER A 86 -1.20 6.99 -4.34
N LEU A 87 -0.78 5.76 -4.65
CA LEU A 87 -0.76 5.23 -6.02
C LEU A 87 -2.16 5.18 -6.62
N SER A 88 -3.13 4.63 -5.87
CA SER A 88 -4.52 4.54 -6.32
C SER A 88 -5.09 5.92 -6.65
N TYR A 89 -4.88 6.89 -5.76
CA TYR A 89 -5.32 8.27 -5.97
C TYR A 89 -4.62 8.95 -7.16
N VAL A 90 -3.28 8.91 -7.22
CA VAL A 90 -2.50 9.63 -8.23
C VAL A 90 -2.64 9.03 -9.63
N LEU A 91 -2.72 7.70 -9.74
CA LEU A 91 -2.84 6.99 -11.02
C LEU A 91 -4.30 6.76 -11.45
N GLY A 92 -5.27 7.02 -10.57
CA GLY A 92 -6.69 6.74 -10.83
C GLY A 92 -6.99 5.24 -10.98
N ILE A 93 -6.18 4.38 -10.37
CA ILE A 93 -6.35 2.92 -10.45
C ILE A 93 -7.16 2.39 -9.26
N PRO A 94 -7.94 1.30 -9.44
CA PRO A 94 -8.58 0.59 -8.34
C PRO A 94 -7.61 0.22 -7.22
N GLY A 95 -8.12 0.22 -5.97
CA GLY A 95 -7.34 -0.14 -4.79
C GLY A 95 -6.70 -1.52 -4.88
N GLU A 96 -7.35 -2.47 -5.57
CA GLU A 96 -6.78 -3.79 -5.87
C GLU A 96 -5.45 -3.67 -6.60
N HIS A 97 -5.40 -2.97 -7.75
CA HIS A 97 -4.18 -2.82 -8.54
C HIS A 97 -3.08 -2.09 -7.75
N ALA A 98 -3.45 -1.08 -6.97
CA ALA A 98 -2.50 -0.39 -6.10
C ALA A 98 -1.94 -1.30 -5.00
N MET A 99 -2.78 -2.17 -4.41
CA MET A 99 -2.34 -3.17 -3.44
C MET A 99 -1.39 -4.18 -4.08
N ARG A 100 -1.65 -4.59 -5.34
CA ARG A 100 -0.76 -5.51 -6.06
C ARG A 100 0.64 -4.93 -6.29
N LEU A 101 0.71 -3.65 -6.65
CA LEU A 101 1.99 -2.93 -6.72
C LEU A 101 2.66 -2.85 -5.36
N ASN A 102 1.88 -2.62 -4.29
CA ASN A 102 2.40 -2.47 -2.94
C ASN A 102 3.04 -3.73 -2.35
N TRP A 103 2.67 -4.94 -2.78
CA TRP A 103 3.31 -6.17 -2.25
C TRP A 103 4.81 -6.27 -2.56
N GLN A 104 5.28 -5.58 -3.60
CA GLN A 104 6.70 -5.57 -3.95
C GLN A 104 7.47 -4.45 -3.25
N VAL A 105 6.80 -3.61 -2.45
CA VAL A 105 7.44 -2.47 -1.79
C VAL A 105 8.47 -2.97 -0.78
N VAL A 106 9.72 -2.61 -1.02
CA VAL A 106 10.85 -2.90 -0.14
C VAL A 106 10.84 -1.88 0.99
N ASN A 107 11.22 -2.32 2.19
CA ASN A 107 11.47 -1.42 3.30
C ASN A 107 12.52 -0.37 2.90
N THR A 108 12.31 0.86 3.36
CA THR A 108 13.11 2.04 3.03
C THR A 108 13.20 2.39 1.53
N SER A 109 12.42 1.75 0.65
CA SER A 109 12.34 2.16 -0.75
C SER A 109 11.82 3.60 -0.92
N ILE A 110 12.21 4.23 -2.02
CA ILE A 110 11.83 5.60 -2.35
C ILE A 110 10.84 5.60 -3.52
N SER A 111 9.65 6.16 -3.28
CA SER A 111 8.69 6.49 -4.33
C SER A 111 8.65 8.00 -4.52
N ARG A 112 8.76 8.46 -5.77
CA ARG A 112 8.83 9.87 -6.15
C ARG A 112 7.57 10.31 -6.87
N PHE A 113 7.00 11.40 -6.38
CA PHE A 113 5.86 12.08 -6.97
C PHE A 113 6.26 13.50 -7.34
N MET A 114 6.03 13.88 -8.59
CA MET A 114 6.15 15.25 -9.06
C MET A 114 4.81 15.96 -8.88
N TYR A 115 4.82 17.22 -8.48
CA TYR A 115 3.60 17.99 -8.34
C TYR A 115 3.75 19.42 -8.84
N ASN A 116 2.63 19.98 -9.26
CA ASN A 116 2.43 21.42 -9.47
C ASN A 116 1.14 21.83 -8.76
N GLU A 117 0.66 23.06 -8.97
CA GLU A 117 -0.56 23.58 -8.34
C GLU A 117 -1.82 22.75 -8.64
N GLN A 118 -1.86 22.05 -9.78
CA GLN A 118 -3.06 21.37 -10.28
C GLN A 118 -3.04 19.87 -10.04
N ARG A 119 -1.88 19.21 -10.22
CA ARG A 119 -1.78 17.76 -10.24
C ARG A 119 -0.54 17.22 -9.53
N ILE A 120 -0.64 15.95 -9.18
CA ILE A 120 0.46 15.10 -8.70
C ILE A 120 0.62 13.97 -9.72
N THR A 121 1.85 13.54 -10.00
CA THR A 121 2.15 12.48 -10.97
C THR A 121 3.28 11.61 -10.43
N LEU A 122 3.19 10.31 -10.62
CA LEU A 122 4.25 9.36 -10.25
C LEU A 122 5.43 9.50 -11.21
N SER A 123 6.64 9.71 -10.69
CA SER A 123 7.88 9.77 -11.49
C SER A 123 8.84 8.62 -11.22
N GLY A 124 8.65 7.89 -10.13
CA GLY A 124 9.37 6.66 -9.83
C GLY A 124 8.73 5.94 -8.65
N PHE A 125 8.79 4.62 -8.65
CA PHE A 125 8.17 3.79 -7.62
C PHE A 125 9.18 2.77 -7.11
N ASN A 126 9.18 2.54 -5.79
CA ASN A 126 9.92 1.46 -5.14
C ASN A 126 11.42 1.42 -5.50
N SER A 127 12.07 2.58 -5.62
CA SER A 127 13.51 2.63 -5.91
C SER A 127 14.32 2.26 -4.67
N ILE A 128 15.23 1.29 -4.85
CA ILE A 128 16.13 0.79 -3.80
C ILE A 128 17.60 1.04 -4.12
N SER A 129 17.90 1.91 -5.09
CA SER A 129 19.27 2.11 -5.58
C SER A 129 20.24 2.53 -4.48
N HIS A 130 19.77 3.23 -3.44
CA HIS A 130 20.59 3.57 -2.28
C HIS A 130 20.99 2.34 -1.45
N LEU A 131 20.18 1.28 -1.39
CA LEU A 131 20.52 0.01 -0.75
C LEU A 131 21.43 -0.84 -1.64
N GLU A 132 21.15 -0.86 -2.95
CA GLU A 132 21.96 -1.63 -3.91
C GLU A 132 23.40 -1.12 -3.98
N LEU A 133 23.60 0.20 -3.85
CA LEU A 133 24.92 0.83 -3.83
C LEU A 133 25.76 0.48 -2.60
N GLU A 134 25.13 0.06 -1.49
CA GLU A 134 25.87 -0.44 -0.31
C GLU A 134 26.48 -1.82 -0.55
N GLY A 135 26.01 -2.56 -1.57
CA GLY A 135 26.55 -3.88 -1.90
C GLY A 135 26.20 -4.99 -0.90
N GLU A 136 25.27 -4.73 0.03
CA GLU A 136 24.87 -5.65 1.10
C GLU A 136 23.43 -6.16 0.90
N PRO A 137 23.22 -7.34 0.31
CA PRO A 137 21.87 -7.86 0.00
C PRO A 137 20.97 -8.02 1.23
N SER A 138 21.55 -8.16 2.43
CA SER A 138 20.82 -8.30 3.69
C SER A 138 20.03 -7.03 4.09
N LEU A 139 20.36 -5.87 3.52
CA LEU A 139 19.63 -4.61 3.74
C LEU A 139 18.28 -4.59 3.02
N VAL A 140 18.12 -5.37 1.95
CA VAL A 140 16.88 -5.45 1.17
C VAL A 140 15.89 -6.35 1.90
N THR A 141 14.97 -5.73 2.64
CA THR A 141 13.95 -6.44 3.42
C THR A 141 12.54 -6.06 2.97
N TYR A 142 11.60 -6.98 3.16
CA TYR A 142 10.19 -6.82 2.79
C TYR A 142 9.31 -6.81 4.04
N ARG A 143 8.06 -6.38 3.88
CA ARG A 143 7.02 -6.48 4.90
C ARG A 143 6.24 -7.79 4.78
#